data_AF-A0A835V9D9-F1
#
_entry.id   AF-A0A835V9D9-F1
#
_cell.length_a   1.000
_cell.length_b   1.000
_cell.length_c   1.000
_cell.angle_alpha   90.00
_cell.angle_beta   90.00
_cell.angle_gamma   90.00
#
_symmetry.space_group_name_H-M   'P 1'
#
loop_
_entity.id
_entity.type
_entity.pdbx_description
1 polymer ?
#
loop_
_entity_poly.entity_id
_entity_poly.type
_entity_poly.pdbx_seq_one_letter_code
_entity_poly.pdbx_strand_id
1 'polypeptide(L)'
;MDTMGDPVRWSPLTDVTDGYSPTLPHLKGLQNGDTATSAIKQVASGRFGVTPTFLANADQLEIKIAQGAKPGEGGQLPGKKVNPKAKVSVKLVAEAGIGTVASGVAKANADIIQISGHDGGTGASPVSSIKHAGGPWELGLTETHQTLIENGLRERVILRVDGGFKSGFDVLMAAALGADEYGFGSVAMIATGCVMARICHTNNCPVGVASQREELRARFPGIPGDLVNYFLFVAEEVRGTLARLGYQKMDDIIGRTELLRPRNISLMKTVHIDLSYIISSVGLPKWSSTAIRKQDVHTNGPVLDDILLSDPEISEAIKCEKVITKAVEIHNVDRAVCGRIAGVIAKKYGDTGFAGQLNLIFTGSAGQSFACFLTPGMNVRLIGEANDYVGKGMAGGELVVTPLENTGFSPEDATIVGNTCLYGATGGQIFVRGKAGERFAVRNSLAEAIVEALGIIAAST
;
A
#
# COMPACT_ATOMS: atom_id res chain seq x y z
N MET A 1 -2.64 -21.66 3.62
CA MET A 1 -2.33 -21.19 2.25
C MET A 1 -2.14 -19.70 2.31
N ASP A 2 -0.93 -19.23 2.07
CA ASP A 2 -0.60 -17.81 2.03
C ASP A 2 -1.12 -17.23 0.71
N THR A 3 -2.29 -16.58 0.74
CA THR A 3 -3.07 -16.30 -0.48
C THR A 3 -2.58 -15.09 -1.28
N MET A 4 -1.72 -14.23 -0.73
CA MET A 4 -1.32 -12.97 -1.39
C MET A 4 -0.04 -13.07 -2.23
N GLY A 5 0.82 -14.05 -1.94
CA GLY A 5 2.09 -14.29 -2.63
C GLY A 5 2.07 -15.39 -3.69
N ASP A 6 0.92 -16.07 -3.90
CA ASP A 6 0.83 -17.20 -4.83
C ASP A 6 1.02 -16.72 -6.29
N PRO A 7 2.09 -17.18 -6.98
CA PRO A 7 2.37 -16.79 -8.36
C PRO A 7 1.23 -17.08 -9.34
N VAL A 8 0.42 -18.09 -9.03
CA VAL A 8 -0.70 -18.51 -9.87
C VAL A 8 -1.72 -17.38 -10.10
N ARG A 9 -1.78 -16.42 -9.17
CA ARG A 9 -2.73 -15.29 -9.26
C ARG A 9 -2.31 -14.24 -10.27
N TRP A 10 -1.05 -14.20 -10.69
CA TRP A 10 -0.52 -13.13 -11.56
C TRP A 10 -0.65 -13.42 -13.04
N SER A 11 -0.98 -14.67 -13.41
CA SER A 11 -1.16 -15.07 -14.79
C SER A 11 -2.64 -15.15 -15.16
N PRO A 12 -3.01 -14.80 -16.41
CA PRO A 12 -4.35 -15.06 -16.93
C PRO A 12 -4.65 -16.57 -16.93
N LEU A 13 -5.86 -16.94 -16.56
CA LEU A 13 -6.33 -18.32 -16.62
C LEU A 13 -6.52 -18.75 -18.08
N THR A 14 -6.07 -19.97 -18.40
CA THR A 14 -6.18 -20.59 -19.73
C THR A 14 -6.84 -21.96 -19.69
N ASP A 15 -7.21 -22.43 -18.50
CA ASP A 15 -7.74 -23.76 -18.20
C ASP A 15 -9.21 -23.72 -17.75
N VAL A 16 -9.93 -22.64 -18.10
CA VAL A 16 -11.33 -22.49 -17.72
C VAL A 16 -12.24 -23.30 -18.64
N THR A 17 -13.03 -24.20 -18.06
CA THR A 17 -14.08 -24.98 -18.73
C THR A 17 -15.38 -24.89 -17.93
N ASP A 18 -16.50 -24.55 -18.58
CA ASP A 18 -17.83 -24.41 -17.96
C ASP A 18 -17.87 -23.50 -16.72
N GLY A 19 -17.01 -22.48 -16.67
CA GLY A 19 -16.95 -21.52 -15.56
C GLY A 19 -16.07 -21.96 -14.38
N TYR A 20 -15.31 -23.05 -14.51
CA TYR A 20 -14.42 -23.61 -13.50
C TYR A 20 -12.99 -23.74 -14.02
N SER A 21 -12.01 -23.55 -13.15
CA SER A 21 -10.57 -23.69 -13.43
C SER A 21 -9.94 -24.67 -12.44
N PRO A 22 -9.24 -25.72 -12.89
CA PRO A 22 -8.41 -26.56 -12.02
C PRO A 22 -7.36 -25.76 -11.23
N THR A 23 -6.88 -24.66 -11.79
CA THR A 23 -5.93 -23.75 -11.14
C THR A 23 -6.53 -23.04 -9.91
N LEU A 24 -7.81 -22.64 -9.99
CA LEU A 24 -8.55 -22.01 -8.88
C LEU A 24 -9.88 -22.75 -8.63
N PRO A 25 -9.83 -23.98 -8.11
CA PRO A 25 -10.98 -24.91 -8.12
C PRO A 25 -12.11 -24.51 -7.16
N HIS A 26 -11.86 -23.53 -6.28
CA HIS A 26 -12.82 -23.00 -5.32
C HIS A 26 -13.63 -21.81 -5.85
N LEU A 27 -13.25 -21.25 -7.02
CA LEU A 27 -13.95 -20.15 -7.67
C LEU A 27 -14.94 -20.68 -8.72
N LYS A 28 -15.95 -19.86 -9.02
CA LYS A 28 -17.05 -20.19 -9.94
C LYS A 28 -17.29 -19.02 -10.89
N GLY A 29 -17.83 -19.31 -12.07
CA GLY A 29 -18.19 -18.30 -13.06
C GLY A 29 -16.97 -17.61 -13.68
N LEU A 30 -15.85 -18.33 -13.78
CA LEU A 30 -14.61 -17.84 -14.39
C LEU A 30 -14.68 -17.87 -15.93
N GLN A 31 -13.77 -17.14 -16.57
CA GLN A 31 -13.53 -17.15 -18.01
C GLN A 31 -12.04 -17.18 -18.33
N ASN A 32 -11.66 -17.76 -19.47
CA ASN A 32 -10.27 -17.69 -19.94
C ASN A 32 -9.88 -16.23 -20.16
N GLY A 33 -8.72 -15.84 -19.64
CA GLY A 33 -8.28 -14.45 -19.57
C GLY A 33 -8.51 -13.79 -18.21
N ASP A 34 -9.34 -14.35 -17.32
CA ASP A 34 -9.49 -13.85 -15.95
C ASP A 34 -8.16 -13.89 -15.19
N THR A 35 -7.95 -12.92 -14.32
CA THR A 35 -6.78 -12.85 -13.44
C THR A 35 -7.23 -12.64 -12.00
N ALA A 36 -6.63 -13.38 -11.06
CA ALA A 36 -6.95 -13.26 -9.63
C ALA A 36 -6.00 -12.30 -8.89
N THR A 37 -5.19 -11.54 -9.62
CA THR A 37 -4.23 -10.59 -9.03
C THR A 37 -4.95 -9.34 -8.52
N SER A 38 -4.49 -8.83 -7.38
CA SER A 38 -4.92 -7.52 -6.88
C SER A 38 -4.01 -6.45 -7.47
N ALA A 39 -4.58 -5.52 -8.25
CA ALA A 39 -3.87 -4.37 -8.80
C ALA A 39 -3.30 -3.44 -7.72
N ILE A 40 -4.08 -3.23 -6.65
CA ILE A 40 -3.65 -2.48 -5.46
C ILE A 40 -3.20 -3.47 -4.39
N LYS A 41 -1.96 -3.30 -3.91
CA LYS A 41 -1.37 -4.14 -2.87
C LYS A 41 -1.09 -3.31 -1.63
N GLN A 42 -1.67 -3.73 -0.50
CA GLN A 42 -1.59 -2.97 0.73
C GLN A 42 -0.37 -3.36 1.56
N VAL A 43 0.24 -2.36 2.18
CA VAL A 43 1.35 -2.51 3.12
C VAL A 43 0.94 -1.87 4.44
N ALA A 44 0.56 -2.73 5.40
CA ALA A 44 0.14 -2.36 6.74
C ALA A 44 1.24 -2.62 7.78
N SER A 45 1.05 -2.18 9.02
CA SER A 45 2.02 -2.31 10.13
C SER A 45 2.58 -3.72 10.33
N GLY A 46 1.75 -4.75 10.19
CA GLY A 46 2.18 -6.13 10.39
C GLY A 46 3.07 -6.71 9.28
N ARG A 47 3.12 -6.08 8.10
CA ARG A 47 3.89 -6.56 6.92
C ARG A 47 3.61 -7.98 6.45
N PHE A 48 2.49 -8.57 6.85
CA PHE A 48 2.09 -9.90 6.40
C PHE A 48 2.00 -9.97 4.87
N GLY A 49 2.69 -10.96 4.28
CA GLY A 49 2.71 -11.19 2.84
C GLY A 49 3.43 -10.12 2.01
N VAL A 50 4.18 -9.20 2.63
CA VAL A 50 4.91 -8.15 1.91
C VAL A 50 6.28 -8.67 1.48
N THR A 51 6.33 -9.34 0.32
CA THR A 51 7.56 -9.82 -0.31
C THR A 51 7.97 -8.94 -1.51
N PRO A 52 9.23 -9.03 -2.00
CA PRO A 52 9.67 -8.34 -3.21
C PRO A 52 8.76 -8.60 -4.41
N THR A 53 8.35 -9.85 -4.63
CA THR A 53 7.49 -10.23 -5.77
C THR A 53 6.07 -9.74 -5.61
N PHE A 54 5.54 -9.75 -4.37
CA PHE A 54 4.28 -9.08 -4.06
C PHE A 54 4.36 -7.62 -4.50
N LEU A 55 5.37 -6.86 -4.06
CA LEU A 55 5.51 -5.44 -4.41
C LEU A 55 5.75 -5.19 -5.91
N ALA A 56 6.56 -6.04 -6.57
CA ALA A 56 6.90 -5.93 -7.99
C ALA A 56 5.69 -6.20 -8.93
N ASN A 57 4.66 -6.88 -8.44
CA ASN A 57 3.43 -7.18 -9.19
C ASN A 57 2.25 -6.27 -8.83
N ALA A 58 2.50 -5.12 -8.20
CA ALA A 58 1.50 -4.09 -7.94
C ALA A 58 1.40 -3.08 -9.10
N ASP A 59 0.19 -2.65 -9.45
CA ASP A 59 -0.02 -1.42 -10.21
C ASP A 59 -0.05 -0.20 -9.28
N GLN A 60 -0.44 -0.43 -8.04
CA GLN A 60 -0.45 0.56 -6.98
C GLN A 60 -0.11 -0.08 -5.62
N LEU A 61 0.70 0.60 -4.82
CA LEU A 61 1.03 0.23 -3.45
C LEU A 61 0.31 1.15 -2.47
N GLU A 62 -0.46 0.57 -1.54
CA GLU A 62 -1.17 1.35 -0.52
C GLU A 62 -0.48 1.27 0.84
N ILE A 63 0.05 2.39 1.32
CA ILE A 63 0.53 2.55 2.69
C ILE A 63 -0.69 2.76 3.58
N LYS A 64 -1.00 1.75 4.40
CA LYS A 64 -2.10 1.82 5.35
C LYS A 64 -1.61 2.43 6.67
N ILE A 65 -1.89 3.72 6.84
CA ILE A 65 -1.67 4.42 8.11
C ILE A 65 -2.83 4.13 9.06
N ALA A 66 -4.05 4.06 8.55
CA ALA A 66 -5.23 3.89 9.40
C ALA A 66 -6.39 3.24 8.62
N GLN A 67 -7.45 2.84 9.33
CA GLN A 67 -8.74 2.46 8.74
C GLN A 67 -9.89 3.00 9.61
N GLY A 68 -11.03 3.34 8.99
CA GLY A 68 -12.14 4.03 9.69
C GLY A 68 -12.60 3.34 10.97
N ALA A 69 -12.74 2.01 10.94
CA ALA A 69 -13.18 1.24 12.09
C ALA A 69 -12.17 1.16 13.27
N LYS A 70 -10.89 1.55 13.05
CA LYS A 70 -9.81 1.59 14.06
C LYS A 70 -8.61 2.43 13.58
N PRO A 71 -8.64 3.77 13.79
CA PRO A 71 -7.66 4.67 13.18
C PRO A 71 -6.24 4.63 13.77
N GLY A 72 -6.04 4.13 15.00
CA GLY A 72 -4.77 4.20 15.73
C GLY A 72 -3.70 3.14 15.43
N GLU A 73 -3.84 2.33 14.38
CA GLU A 73 -2.92 1.22 14.06
C GLU A 73 -2.37 1.38 12.62
N GLY A 74 -1.09 1.72 12.46
CA GLY A 74 -0.50 2.09 11.16
C GLY A 74 0.94 1.71 10.93
N GLY A 75 1.36 1.56 9.67
CA GLY A 75 2.74 1.22 9.27
C GLY A 75 3.25 2.01 8.07
N GLN A 76 4.58 2.14 7.95
CA GLN A 76 5.25 3.03 6.97
C GLN A 76 6.11 2.29 5.91
N LEU A 77 5.93 2.50 4.60
CA LEU A 77 6.78 1.86 3.57
C LEU A 77 7.34 2.83 2.51
N PRO A 78 8.60 2.65 2.05
CA PRO A 78 9.08 3.19 0.78
C PRO A 78 8.75 2.23 -0.40
N GLY A 79 7.46 2.12 -0.78
CA GLY A 79 7.01 1.20 -1.85
C GLY A 79 7.60 1.46 -3.25
N LYS A 80 7.87 2.74 -3.60
CA LYS A 80 8.36 3.16 -4.92
C LYS A 80 9.76 2.63 -5.30
N LYS A 81 10.50 2.07 -4.34
CA LYS A 81 11.86 1.56 -4.58
C LYS A 81 11.86 0.17 -5.21
N VAL A 82 10.92 -0.70 -4.83
CA VAL A 82 10.81 -2.06 -5.40
C VAL A 82 10.09 -2.04 -6.76
N ASN A 83 9.07 -1.18 -6.91
CA ASN A 83 8.37 -1.01 -8.17
C ASN A 83 8.23 0.48 -8.51
N PRO A 84 9.09 1.04 -9.40
CA PRO A 84 9.04 2.45 -9.75
C PRO A 84 7.85 2.83 -10.63
N LYS A 85 7.12 1.84 -11.17
CA LYS A 85 5.95 2.05 -12.02
C LYS A 85 4.63 2.02 -11.23
N ALA A 86 4.67 1.63 -9.95
CA ALA A 86 3.48 1.59 -9.12
C ALA A 86 3.19 2.96 -8.49
N LYS A 87 1.94 3.43 -8.61
CA LYS A 87 1.48 4.58 -7.82
C LYS A 87 1.49 4.22 -6.33
N VAL A 88 1.75 5.19 -5.47
CA VAL A 88 1.65 5.02 -4.01
C VAL A 88 0.45 5.79 -3.48
N SER A 89 -0.49 5.06 -2.88
CA SER A 89 -1.53 5.66 -2.04
C SER A 89 -1.15 5.66 -0.57
N VAL A 90 -1.66 6.66 0.14
CA VAL A 90 -1.66 6.68 1.61
C VAL A 90 -3.11 6.69 2.08
N LYS A 91 -3.49 5.65 2.83
CA LYS A 91 -4.83 5.53 3.41
C LYS A 91 -4.87 6.16 4.80
N LEU A 92 -5.62 7.25 4.89
CA LEU A 92 -5.90 8.04 6.09
C LEU A 92 -7.37 7.84 6.52
N VAL A 93 -7.70 8.26 7.74
CA VAL A 93 -9.07 8.29 8.26
C VAL A 93 -9.46 9.73 8.54
N ALA A 94 -10.65 10.11 8.12
CA ALA A 94 -11.20 11.44 8.34
C ALA A 94 -11.18 11.79 9.83
N GLU A 95 -10.56 12.91 10.17
CA GLU A 95 -10.52 13.55 11.48
C GLU A 95 -10.10 15.01 11.26
N ALA A 96 -10.50 15.92 12.14
CA ALA A 96 -10.07 17.31 12.04
C ALA A 96 -8.53 17.41 12.06
N GLY A 97 -7.96 18.18 11.13
CA GLY A 97 -6.51 18.31 10.94
C GLY A 97 -5.94 17.40 9.85
N ILE A 98 -6.77 16.52 9.26
CA ILE A 98 -6.35 15.65 8.15
C ILE A 98 -5.85 16.43 6.93
N GLY A 99 -6.34 17.65 6.67
CA GLY A 99 -5.87 18.47 5.54
C GLY A 99 -4.39 18.85 5.66
N THR A 100 -3.94 19.10 6.89
CA THR A 100 -2.52 19.36 7.20
C THR A 100 -1.67 18.12 6.93
N VAL A 101 -2.14 16.95 7.40
CA VAL A 101 -1.47 15.67 7.16
C VAL A 101 -1.42 15.36 5.66
N ALA A 102 -2.53 15.58 4.94
CA ALA A 102 -2.62 15.35 3.50
C ALA A 102 -1.64 16.23 2.71
N SER A 103 -1.42 17.47 3.13
CA SER A 103 -0.42 18.35 2.54
C SER A 103 1.00 17.82 2.74
N GLY A 104 1.29 17.28 3.92
CA GLY A 104 2.54 16.55 4.20
C GLY A 104 2.71 15.31 3.32
N VAL A 105 1.64 14.52 3.16
CA VAL A 105 1.62 13.32 2.30
C VAL A 105 1.87 13.66 0.83
N ALA A 106 1.23 14.72 0.31
CA ALA A 106 1.46 15.19 -1.06
C ALA A 106 2.91 15.67 -1.26
N LYS A 107 3.47 16.40 -0.28
CA LYS A 107 4.88 16.81 -0.29
C LYS A 107 5.85 15.62 -0.14
N ALA A 108 5.43 14.56 0.54
CA ALA A 108 6.15 13.30 0.67
C ALA A 108 6.03 12.40 -0.57
N ASN A 109 5.56 12.96 -1.70
CA ASN A 109 5.60 12.34 -3.03
C ASN A 109 4.64 11.16 -3.22
N ALA A 110 3.55 11.10 -2.44
CA ALA A 110 2.45 10.16 -2.72
C ALA A 110 1.71 10.56 -4.01
N ASP A 111 1.16 9.58 -4.74
CA ASP A 111 0.38 9.82 -5.96
C ASP A 111 -1.12 9.91 -5.65
N ILE A 112 -1.57 9.24 -4.58
CA ILE A 112 -2.96 9.12 -4.19
C ILE A 112 -3.08 9.32 -2.67
N ILE A 113 -4.11 10.04 -2.23
CA ILE A 113 -4.50 10.12 -0.82
C ILE A 113 -5.90 9.54 -0.71
N GLN A 114 -6.05 8.49 0.11
CA GLN A 114 -7.35 7.91 0.40
C GLN A 114 -7.86 8.41 1.75
N ILE A 115 -9.04 9.02 1.75
CA ILE A 115 -9.76 9.48 2.93
C ILE A 115 -10.84 8.45 3.26
N SER A 116 -10.74 7.83 4.43
CA SER A 116 -11.71 6.82 4.87
C SER A 116 -12.61 7.40 5.95
N GLY A 117 -13.93 7.30 5.82
CA GLY A 117 -14.87 7.71 6.86
C GLY A 117 -14.94 6.72 8.03
N HIS A 118 -15.48 7.17 9.17
CA HIS A 118 -15.72 6.30 10.34
C HIS A 118 -16.62 5.09 10.02
N ASP A 119 -17.47 5.19 9.00
CA ASP A 119 -18.42 4.15 8.57
C ASP A 119 -17.80 2.99 7.75
N GLY A 120 -16.46 2.91 7.73
CA GLY A 120 -15.75 1.78 7.13
C GLY A 120 -16.10 0.44 7.80
N GLY A 121 -16.28 -0.61 7.01
CA GLY A 121 -16.46 -1.97 7.52
C GLY A 121 -15.18 -2.56 8.12
N THR A 122 -15.33 -3.59 8.96
CA THR A 122 -14.20 -4.37 9.51
C THR A 122 -14.60 -5.81 9.80
N GLY A 123 -13.66 -6.74 9.63
CA GLY A 123 -13.85 -8.13 10.05
C GLY A 123 -13.75 -8.31 11.58
N ALA A 124 -12.91 -7.50 12.24
CA ALA A 124 -12.71 -7.52 13.69
C ALA A 124 -12.18 -6.15 14.16
N SER A 125 -12.81 -5.56 15.17
CA SER A 125 -12.36 -4.33 15.84
C SER A 125 -13.06 -4.20 17.20
N PRO A 126 -12.44 -3.56 18.21
CA PRO A 126 -13.15 -3.17 19.42
C PRO A 126 -14.41 -2.37 19.10
N VAL A 127 -15.51 -2.68 19.80
CA VAL A 127 -16.78 -1.96 19.61
C VAL A 127 -16.61 -0.47 19.93
N SER A 128 -15.78 -0.14 20.92
CA SER A 128 -15.44 1.23 21.26
C SER A 128 -14.88 2.00 20.06
N SER A 129 -13.91 1.42 19.33
CA SER A 129 -13.34 2.04 18.13
C SER A 129 -14.37 2.20 17.01
N ILE A 130 -15.19 1.17 16.76
CA ILE A 130 -16.25 1.23 15.73
C ILE A 130 -17.26 2.35 16.01
N LYS A 131 -17.53 2.63 17.28
CA LYS A 131 -18.58 3.59 17.69
C LYS A 131 -18.08 4.99 18.00
N HIS A 132 -16.78 5.15 18.28
CA HIS A 132 -16.27 6.38 18.89
C HIS A 132 -14.96 6.91 18.27
N ALA A 133 -14.39 6.25 17.27
CA ALA A 133 -13.16 6.70 16.61
C ALA A 133 -13.40 7.03 15.13
N GLY A 134 -12.81 8.15 14.68
CA GLY A 134 -12.94 8.65 13.31
C GLY A 134 -14.11 9.61 13.11
N GLY A 135 -13.97 10.46 12.10
CA GLY A 135 -14.96 11.42 11.63
C GLY A 135 -15.64 11.01 10.32
N PRO A 136 -16.69 11.74 9.91
CA PRO A 136 -17.39 11.49 8.65
C PRO A 136 -16.48 11.84 7.47
N TRP A 137 -16.56 11.05 6.40
CA TRP A 137 -15.70 11.25 5.23
C TRP A 137 -16.00 12.58 4.54
N GLU A 138 -17.23 13.11 4.64
CA GLU A 138 -17.62 14.40 4.08
C GLU A 138 -16.73 15.51 4.63
N LEU A 139 -16.52 15.55 5.95
CA LEU A 139 -15.66 16.55 6.58
C LEU A 139 -14.20 16.35 6.21
N GLY A 140 -13.69 15.11 6.29
CA GLY A 140 -12.29 14.82 6.02
C GLY A 140 -11.91 15.04 4.54
N LEU A 141 -12.81 14.71 3.61
CA LEU A 141 -12.63 14.93 2.19
C LEU A 141 -12.65 16.41 1.87
N THR A 142 -13.64 17.15 2.38
CA THR A 142 -13.73 18.60 2.20
C THR A 142 -12.49 19.30 2.74
N GLU A 143 -12.07 19.00 3.98
CA GLU A 143 -10.88 19.60 4.58
C GLU A 143 -9.64 19.32 3.73
N THR A 144 -9.44 18.06 3.35
CA THR A 144 -8.31 17.65 2.50
C THR A 144 -8.32 18.37 1.16
N HIS A 145 -9.47 18.42 0.49
CA HIS A 145 -9.61 19.06 -0.81
C HIS A 145 -9.29 20.56 -0.73
N GLN A 146 -9.90 21.27 0.22
CA GLN A 146 -9.69 22.70 0.41
C GLN A 146 -8.24 23.02 0.76
N THR A 147 -7.67 22.35 1.77
CA THR A 147 -6.28 22.61 2.20
C THR A 147 -5.27 22.35 1.08
N LEU A 148 -5.46 21.29 0.28
CA LEU A 148 -4.57 21.01 -0.84
C LEU A 148 -4.66 22.07 -1.95
N ILE A 149 -5.83 22.65 -2.20
CA ILE A 149 -5.99 23.75 -3.16
C ILE A 149 -5.26 25.00 -2.65
N GLU A 150 -5.51 25.39 -1.41
CA GLU A 150 -4.90 26.60 -0.80
C GLU A 150 -3.36 26.52 -0.79
N ASN A 151 -2.81 25.31 -0.64
CA ASN A 151 -1.37 25.06 -0.67
C ASN A 151 -0.80 24.83 -2.07
N GLY A 152 -1.61 24.85 -3.13
CA GLY A 152 -1.16 24.56 -4.50
C GLY A 152 -0.64 23.14 -4.70
N LEU A 153 -1.20 22.17 -3.96
CA LEU A 153 -0.79 20.76 -3.96
C LEU A 153 -1.87 19.83 -4.56
N ARG A 154 -3.09 20.32 -4.80
CA ARG A 154 -4.23 19.49 -5.21
C ARG A 154 -4.00 18.72 -6.50
N GLU A 155 -3.26 19.28 -7.45
CA GLU A 155 -2.94 18.64 -8.73
C GLU A 155 -1.91 17.51 -8.58
N ARG A 156 -1.14 17.47 -7.49
CA ARG A 156 -0.13 16.42 -7.27
C ARG A 156 -0.73 15.08 -6.90
N VAL A 157 -1.94 15.05 -6.37
CA VAL A 157 -2.52 13.84 -5.80
C VAL A 157 -3.93 13.59 -6.29
N ILE A 158 -4.23 12.32 -6.50
CA ILE A 158 -5.59 11.83 -6.69
C ILE A 158 -6.23 11.69 -5.31
N LEU A 159 -7.42 12.25 -5.10
CA LEU A 159 -8.19 12.06 -3.88
C LEU A 159 -9.16 10.89 -4.05
N ARG A 160 -8.93 9.83 -3.27
CA ARG A 160 -9.83 8.68 -3.19
C ARG A 160 -10.61 8.75 -1.89
N VAL A 161 -11.87 8.33 -1.88
CA VAL A 161 -12.68 8.31 -0.66
C VAL A 161 -13.43 6.99 -0.51
N ASP A 162 -13.55 6.50 0.72
CA ASP A 162 -14.44 5.40 1.09
C ASP A 162 -15.17 5.67 2.42
N GLY A 163 -16.15 4.84 2.75
CA GLY A 163 -16.87 4.90 4.01
C GLY A 163 -18.38 4.83 3.82
N GLY A 164 -18.94 3.64 3.87
CA GLY A 164 -20.39 3.46 3.81
C GLY A 164 -21.06 3.67 2.44
N PHE A 165 -20.30 3.81 1.36
CA PHE A 165 -20.82 4.01 -0.01
C PHE A 165 -21.64 2.81 -0.49
N LYS A 166 -22.78 3.09 -1.14
CA LYS A 166 -23.75 2.09 -1.59
C LYS A 166 -24.31 2.35 -2.98
N SER A 167 -24.39 3.61 -3.41
CA SER A 167 -25.09 3.95 -4.66
C SER A 167 -24.37 5.03 -5.47
N GLY A 168 -24.89 5.30 -6.68
CA GLY A 168 -24.38 6.38 -7.51
C GLY A 168 -24.54 7.76 -6.88
N PHE A 169 -25.55 7.96 -6.02
CA PHE A 169 -25.71 9.19 -5.25
C PHE A 169 -24.50 9.48 -4.35
N ASP A 170 -24.00 8.47 -3.62
CA ASP A 170 -22.83 8.64 -2.74
C ASP A 170 -21.59 9.05 -3.54
N VAL A 171 -21.42 8.46 -4.72
CA VAL A 171 -20.35 8.80 -5.67
C VAL A 171 -20.45 10.26 -6.13
N LEU A 172 -21.65 10.73 -6.48
CA LEU A 172 -21.85 12.11 -6.95
C LEU A 172 -21.65 13.13 -5.84
N MET A 173 -22.09 12.81 -4.61
CA MET A 173 -21.84 13.64 -3.44
C MET A 173 -20.34 13.77 -3.19
N ALA A 174 -19.62 12.65 -3.18
CA ALA A 174 -18.17 12.63 -3.04
C ALA A 174 -17.43 13.39 -4.15
N ALA A 175 -17.89 13.24 -5.40
CA ALA A 175 -17.35 13.96 -6.54
C ALA A 175 -17.47 15.48 -6.32
N ALA A 176 -18.68 15.96 -5.99
CA ALA A 176 -18.93 17.38 -5.72
C ALA A 176 -18.08 17.93 -4.56
N LEU A 177 -17.78 17.10 -3.55
CA LEU A 177 -16.87 17.44 -2.45
C LEU A 177 -15.37 17.33 -2.79
N GLY A 178 -15.04 16.87 -4.01
CA GLY A 178 -13.68 16.96 -4.56
C GLY A 178 -12.92 15.65 -4.70
N ALA A 179 -13.58 14.50 -4.56
CA ALA A 179 -12.98 13.18 -4.81
C ALA A 179 -12.85 12.85 -6.31
N ASP A 180 -11.79 12.13 -6.64
CA ASP A 180 -11.46 11.62 -7.98
C ASP A 180 -11.80 10.13 -8.16
N GLU A 181 -11.80 9.37 -7.05
CA GLU A 181 -12.01 7.92 -7.01
C GLU A 181 -12.82 7.50 -5.77
N TYR A 182 -13.54 6.38 -5.88
CA TYR A 182 -14.57 5.97 -4.90
C TYR A 182 -14.40 4.51 -4.51
N GLY A 183 -14.22 4.25 -3.21
CA GLY A 183 -13.96 2.93 -2.65
C GLY A 183 -15.21 2.26 -2.07
N PHE A 184 -15.38 0.97 -2.37
CA PHE A 184 -16.50 0.15 -1.89
C PHE A 184 -15.97 -1.12 -1.22
N GLY A 185 -16.43 -1.38 0.01
CA GLY A 185 -16.07 -2.57 0.78
C GLY A 185 -17.29 -3.42 1.11
N SER A 186 -18.04 -3.02 2.14
CA SER A 186 -19.18 -3.78 2.67
C SER A 186 -20.23 -4.13 1.60
N VAL A 187 -20.58 -3.21 0.71
CA VAL A 187 -21.58 -3.49 -0.33
C VAL A 187 -21.06 -4.42 -1.42
N ALA A 188 -19.77 -4.34 -1.76
CA ALA A 188 -19.14 -5.33 -2.65
C ALA A 188 -19.18 -6.75 -2.03
N MET A 189 -19.02 -6.87 -0.71
CA MET A 189 -19.20 -8.14 0.00
C MET A 189 -20.67 -8.59 0.01
N ILE A 190 -21.63 -7.67 0.10
CA ILE A 190 -23.07 -8.00 0.03
C ILE A 190 -23.43 -8.49 -1.37
N ALA A 191 -22.97 -7.81 -2.42
CA ALA A 191 -23.18 -8.20 -3.82
C ALA A 191 -22.67 -9.62 -4.11
N THR A 192 -21.66 -10.08 -3.38
CA THR A 192 -21.06 -11.41 -3.52
C THR A 192 -21.55 -12.43 -2.47
N GLY A 193 -22.52 -12.07 -1.63
CA GLY A 193 -23.25 -13.00 -0.77
C GLY A 193 -23.29 -12.69 0.73
N CYS A 194 -22.66 -11.62 1.21
CA CYS A 194 -22.73 -11.25 2.62
C CYS A 194 -24.17 -10.89 3.04
N VAL A 195 -24.68 -11.59 4.06
CA VAL A 195 -26.03 -11.38 4.63
C VAL A 195 -26.03 -10.48 5.87
N MET A 196 -24.95 -9.74 6.11
CA MET A 196 -24.79 -8.82 7.24
C MET A 196 -25.01 -9.45 8.63
N ALA A 197 -24.59 -10.70 8.81
CA ALA A 197 -24.68 -11.43 10.10
C ALA A 197 -23.82 -10.84 11.23
N ARG A 198 -22.80 -10.03 10.90
CA ARG A 198 -21.88 -9.34 11.84
C ARG A 198 -21.11 -10.26 12.81
N ILE A 199 -20.91 -11.52 12.43
CA ILE A 199 -20.11 -12.51 13.16
C ILE A 199 -18.76 -12.80 12.47
N CYS A 200 -18.26 -11.86 11.65
CA CYS A 200 -17.04 -12.01 10.86
C CYS A 200 -15.83 -12.40 11.73
N HIS A 201 -15.71 -11.81 12.92
CA HIS A 201 -14.64 -12.06 13.89
C HIS A 201 -14.67 -13.45 14.53
N THR A 202 -15.77 -14.19 14.37
CA THR A 202 -15.97 -15.51 15.02
C THR A 202 -15.54 -16.68 14.16
N ASN A 203 -15.13 -16.44 12.91
CA ASN A 203 -14.86 -17.46 11.90
C ASN A 203 -16.09 -18.31 11.49
N ASN A 204 -17.31 -17.91 11.89
CA ASN A 204 -18.56 -18.68 11.66
C ASN A 204 -19.49 -18.04 10.62
N CYS A 205 -18.95 -17.39 9.59
CA CYS A 205 -19.77 -16.77 8.53
C CYS A 205 -20.70 -17.82 7.87
N PRO A 206 -22.04 -17.62 7.89
CA PRO A 206 -22.99 -18.65 7.45
C PRO A 206 -22.94 -18.91 5.94
N VAL A 207 -22.39 -17.96 5.19
CA VAL A 207 -22.36 -17.89 3.72
C VAL A 207 -20.93 -17.94 3.16
N GLY A 208 -19.93 -18.28 3.98
CA GLY A 208 -18.57 -18.50 3.49
C GLY A 208 -17.76 -17.26 3.08
N VAL A 209 -18.27 -16.05 3.31
CA VAL A 209 -17.58 -14.79 2.93
C VAL A 209 -16.41 -14.46 3.86
N ALA A 210 -16.64 -14.46 5.19
CA ALA A 210 -15.65 -14.09 6.20
C ALA A 210 -15.37 -15.27 7.14
N SER A 211 -14.86 -16.37 6.59
CA SER A 211 -14.46 -17.57 7.32
C SER A 211 -13.31 -18.29 6.62
N GLN A 212 -12.43 -18.93 7.39
CA GLN A 212 -11.40 -19.83 6.91
C GLN A 212 -11.78 -21.31 7.07
N ARG A 213 -12.95 -21.61 7.66
CA ARG A 213 -13.47 -22.98 7.81
C ARG A 213 -13.88 -23.51 6.43
N GLU A 214 -13.31 -24.62 6.01
CA GLU A 214 -13.49 -25.16 4.66
C GLU A 214 -14.95 -25.45 4.33
N GLU A 215 -15.68 -26.04 5.28
CA GLU A 215 -17.10 -26.37 5.18
C GLU A 215 -18.01 -25.14 5.09
N LEU A 216 -17.56 -23.99 5.60
CA LEU A 216 -18.28 -22.72 5.46
C LEU A 216 -17.89 -22.01 4.16
N ARG A 217 -16.62 -22.03 3.76
CA ARG A 217 -16.17 -21.48 2.46
C ARG A 217 -16.83 -22.18 1.28
N ALA A 218 -17.08 -23.49 1.39
CA ALA A 218 -17.83 -24.26 0.38
C ALA A 218 -19.25 -23.69 0.10
N ARG A 219 -19.80 -22.91 1.04
CA ARG A 219 -21.11 -22.24 0.91
C ARG A 219 -21.04 -20.90 0.19
N PHE A 220 -19.83 -20.41 -0.15
CA PHE A 220 -19.67 -19.11 -0.82
C PHE A 220 -20.42 -19.11 -2.17
N PRO A 221 -21.41 -18.20 -2.35
CA PRO A 221 -22.25 -18.21 -3.54
C PRO A 221 -21.72 -17.29 -4.66
N GLY A 222 -20.86 -16.32 -4.33
CA GLY A 222 -20.53 -15.22 -5.23
C GLY A 222 -19.75 -15.65 -6.47
N ILE A 223 -20.10 -15.03 -7.59
CA ILE A 223 -19.34 -15.09 -8.85
C ILE A 223 -18.83 -13.69 -9.24
N PRO A 224 -17.74 -13.59 -10.03
CA PRO A 224 -17.22 -12.28 -10.46
C PRO A 224 -18.28 -11.39 -11.13
N GLY A 225 -19.18 -12.00 -11.91
CA GLY A 225 -20.25 -11.31 -12.62
C GLY A 225 -21.23 -10.54 -11.71
N ASP A 226 -21.48 -11.01 -10.49
CA ASP A 226 -22.39 -10.33 -9.55
C ASP A 226 -21.86 -8.95 -9.16
N LEU A 227 -20.54 -8.89 -8.90
CA LEU A 227 -19.87 -7.65 -8.53
C LEU A 227 -19.76 -6.69 -9.72
N VAL A 228 -19.52 -7.21 -10.92
CA VAL A 228 -19.52 -6.43 -12.17
C VAL A 228 -20.89 -5.77 -12.37
N ASN A 229 -21.98 -6.54 -12.24
CA ASN A 229 -23.33 -6.02 -12.39
C ASN A 229 -23.66 -4.93 -11.36
N TYR A 230 -23.24 -5.11 -10.10
CA TYR A 230 -23.39 -4.08 -9.08
C TYR A 230 -22.73 -2.75 -9.50
N PHE A 231 -21.48 -2.78 -9.97
CA PHE A 231 -20.80 -1.56 -10.40
C PHE A 231 -21.40 -0.96 -11.67
N LEU A 232 -21.95 -1.77 -12.58
CA LEU A 232 -22.72 -1.27 -13.72
C LEU A 232 -23.97 -0.51 -13.28
N PHE A 233 -24.70 -0.99 -12.27
CA PHE A 233 -25.86 -0.27 -11.72
C PHE A 233 -25.47 1.05 -11.06
N VAL A 234 -24.40 1.06 -10.26
CA VAL A 234 -23.87 2.31 -9.67
C VAL A 234 -23.48 3.30 -10.76
N ALA A 235 -22.79 2.85 -11.81
CA ALA A 235 -22.39 3.70 -12.93
C ALA A 235 -23.58 4.23 -13.75
N GLU A 236 -24.64 3.43 -13.92
CA GLU A 236 -25.88 3.85 -14.57
C GLU A 236 -26.59 4.96 -13.77
N GLU A 237 -26.69 4.80 -12.44
CA GLU A 237 -27.28 5.82 -11.56
C GLU A 237 -26.49 7.14 -11.61
N VAL A 238 -25.15 7.06 -11.64
CA VAL A 238 -24.27 8.21 -11.84
C VAL A 238 -24.59 8.91 -13.16
N ARG A 239 -24.60 8.17 -14.28
CA ARG A 239 -24.86 8.75 -15.61
C ARG A 239 -26.25 9.36 -15.72
N GLY A 240 -27.27 8.68 -15.23
CA GLY A 240 -28.65 9.18 -15.24
C GLY A 240 -28.79 10.47 -14.42
N THR A 241 -28.10 10.56 -13.29
CA THR A 241 -28.15 11.77 -12.45
C THR A 241 -27.34 12.91 -13.05
N LEU A 242 -26.15 12.66 -13.62
CA LEU A 242 -25.39 13.68 -14.37
C LEU A 242 -26.23 14.26 -15.51
N ALA A 243 -26.88 13.41 -16.30
CA ALA A 243 -27.76 13.85 -17.38
C ALA A 243 -28.92 14.72 -16.86
N ARG A 244 -29.53 14.35 -15.73
CA ARG A 244 -30.59 15.17 -15.08
C ARG A 244 -30.08 16.53 -14.59
N LEU A 245 -28.82 16.60 -14.16
CA LEU A 245 -28.17 17.86 -13.76
C LEU A 245 -27.65 18.67 -14.95
N GLY A 246 -27.70 18.12 -16.18
CA GLY A 246 -27.21 18.78 -17.40
C GLY A 246 -25.71 18.63 -17.66
N TYR A 247 -25.04 17.69 -16.99
CA TYR A 247 -23.60 17.42 -17.15
C TYR A 247 -23.35 16.14 -17.96
N GLN A 248 -22.25 16.11 -18.70
CA GLN A 248 -21.90 14.98 -19.56
C GLN A 248 -20.81 14.10 -18.96
N LYS A 249 -19.94 14.66 -18.11
CA LYS A 249 -18.76 13.98 -17.57
C LYS A 249 -18.64 14.20 -16.08
N MET A 250 -18.00 13.25 -15.39
CA MET A 250 -17.69 13.37 -13.97
C MET A 250 -16.77 14.57 -13.69
N ASP A 251 -15.80 14.83 -14.57
CA ASP A 251 -14.91 16.00 -14.49
C ASP A 251 -15.68 17.32 -14.42
N ASP A 252 -16.91 17.38 -14.95
CA ASP A 252 -17.71 18.60 -14.95
C ASP A 252 -18.19 18.98 -13.54
N ILE A 253 -18.27 18.02 -12.60
CA ILE A 253 -18.85 18.22 -11.27
C ILE A 253 -17.84 18.09 -10.11
N ILE A 254 -16.64 17.56 -10.36
CA ILE A 254 -15.68 17.30 -9.27
C ILE A 254 -15.25 18.62 -8.62
N GLY A 255 -15.41 18.71 -7.30
CA GLY A 255 -15.11 19.89 -6.48
C GLY A 255 -16.16 21.02 -6.54
N ARG A 256 -17.25 20.83 -7.31
CA ARG A 256 -18.32 21.83 -7.46
C ARG A 256 -19.33 21.76 -6.33
N THR A 257 -18.97 22.30 -5.17
CA THR A 257 -19.84 22.35 -4.00
C THR A 257 -21.08 23.24 -4.21
N GLU A 258 -21.07 24.14 -5.20
CA GLU A 258 -22.22 24.97 -5.57
C GLU A 258 -23.43 24.15 -6.07
N LEU A 259 -23.21 22.89 -6.45
CA LEU A 259 -24.28 21.96 -6.83
C LEU A 259 -25.04 21.40 -5.62
N LEU A 260 -24.49 21.58 -4.42
CA LEU A 260 -25.04 21.07 -3.18
C LEU A 260 -25.80 22.18 -2.45
N ARG A 261 -26.93 21.82 -1.86
CA ARG A 261 -27.66 22.70 -0.94
C ARG A 261 -28.14 21.92 0.29
N PRO A 262 -28.08 22.50 1.49
CA PRO A 262 -28.72 21.94 2.66
C PRO A 262 -30.21 21.70 2.41
N ARG A 263 -30.70 20.53 2.80
CA ARG A 263 -32.13 20.24 2.77
C ARG A 263 -32.77 20.81 4.03
N ASN A 264 -33.92 21.44 3.89
CA ASN A 264 -34.74 21.81 5.05
C ASN A 264 -35.45 20.56 5.59
N ILE A 265 -34.87 19.95 6.63
CA ILE A 265 -35.40 18.77 7.31
C ILE A 265 -35.53 19.04 8.80
N SER A 266 -36.58 18.52 9.43
CA SER A 266 -36.72 18.57 10.89
C SER A 266 -35.82 17.51 11.51
N LEU A 267 -34.94 17.94 12.43
CA LEU A 267 -34.06 17.05 13.20
C LEU A 267 -34.67 16.82 14.58
N MET A 268 -34.54 15.59 15.10
CA MET A 268 -35.16 15.20 16.37
C MET A 268 -34.53 15.88 17.60
N LYS A 269 -33.23 16.20 17.55
CA LYS A 269 -32.44 16.61 18.72
C LYS A 269 -32.01 18.08 18.71
N THR A 270 -32.03 18.73 17.56
CA THR A 270 -31.53 20.10 17.35
C THR A 270 -32.36 20.79 16.28
N VAL A 271 -32.26 22.12 16.17
CA VAL A 271 -33.01 22.88 15.15
C VAL A 271 -32.35 22.81 13.78
N HIS A 272 -31.02 22.91 13.73
CA HIS A 272 -30.24 22.86 12.49
C HIS A 272 -28.82 22.35 12.76
N ILE A 273 -28.12 21.96 11.70
CA ILE A 273 -26.67 21.69 11.67
C ILE A 273 -26.07 22.71 10.70
N ASP A 274 -24.98 23.35 11.09
CA ASP A 274 -24.24 24.21 10.17
C ASP A 274 -23.44 23.34 9.19
N LEU A 275 -23.79 23.44 7.91
CA LEU A 275 -23.11 22.75 6.81
C LEU A 275 -22.25 23.71 5.98
N SER A 276 -22.10 24.97 6.42
CA SER A 276 -21.36 26.01 5.71
C SER A 276 -19.95 25.56 5.31
N TYR A 277 -19.25 24.87 6.20
CA TYR A 277 -17.91 24.34 5.94
C TYR A 277 -17.86 23.30 4.81
N ILE A 278 -18.86 22.41 4.74
CA ILE A 278 -18.92 21.35 3.71
C ILE A 278 -19.20 21.96 2.33
N ILE A 279 -20.07 22.97 2.28
CA ILE A 279 -20.51 23.59 1.02
C ILE A 279 -19.62 24.76 0.59
N SER A 280 -18.74 25.28 1.45
CA SER A 280 -17.80 26.33 1.09
C SER A 280 -16.78 25.82 0.07
N SER A 281 -16.36 26.72 -0.82
CA SER A 281 -15.30 26.45 -1.79
C SER A 281 -14.17 27.46 -1.59
N VAL A 282 -12.94 26.97 -1.73
CA VAL A 282 -11.70 27.78 -1.77
C VAL A 282 -11.17 27.93 -3.20
N GLY A 283 -12.02 27.60 -4.19
CA GLY A 283 -11.66 27.51 -5.59
C GLY A 283 -11.72 26.07 -6.11
N LEU A 284 -11.38 25.91 -7.39
CA LEU A 284 -11.29 24.63 -8.08
C LEU A 284 -9.83 24.32 -8.42
N PRO A 285 -9.45 23.03 -8.53
CA PRO A 285 -8.13 22.67 -9.06
C PRO A 285 -7.96 23.21 -10.49
N LYS A 286 -6.73 23.54 -10.86
CA LYS A 286 -6.43 24.03 -12.22
C LYS A 286 -6.60 22.94 -13.26
N TRP A 287 -6.41 21.68 -12.87
CA TRP A 287 -6.47 20.51 -13.73
C TRP A 287 -7.73 19.71 -13.44
N SER A 288 -8.29 19.08 -14.47
CA SER A 288 -9.42 18.17 -14.29
C SER A 288 -8.98 16.88 -13.59
N SER A 289 -9.93 16.19 -12.95
CA SER A 289 -9.67 14.89 -12.32
C SER A 289 -9.06 13.88 -13.29
N THR A 290 -9.55 13.83 -14.54
CA THR A 290 -8.97 12.97 -15.59
C THR A 290 -7.51 13.33 -15.89
N ALA A 291 -7.16 14.61 -15.98
CA ALA A 291 -5.77 15.04 -16.18
C ALA A 291 -4.89 14.65 -14.98
N ILE A 292 -5.38 14.85 -13.76
CA ILE A 292 -4.66 14.47 -12.53
C ILE A 292 -4.40 12.96 -12.49
N ARG A 293 -5.40 12.13 -12.79
CA ARG A 293 -5.29 10.66 -12.75
C ARG A 293 -4.35 10.09 -13.82
N LYS A 294 -4.25 10.75 -14.98
CA LYS A 294 -3.39 10.36 -16.11
C LYS A 294 -1.92 10.74 -15.93
N GLN A 295 -1.57 11.50 -14.90
CA GLN A 295 -0.16 11.78 -14.59
C GLN A 295 0.61 10.47 -14.36
N ASP A 296 1.86 10.49 -14.81
CA ASP A 296 2.86 9.47 -14.49
C ASP A 296 3.10 9.41 -12.97
N VAL A 297 3.70 8.32 -12.52
CA VAL A 297 4.10 8.13 -11.13
C VAL A 297 5.15 9.17 -10.74
N HIS A 298 5.02 9.80 -9.57
CA HIS A 298 6.06 10.71 -9.10
C HIS A 298 7.37 9.96 -8.87
N THR A 299 8.45 10.50 -9.44
CA THR A 299 9.78 9.89 -9.41
C THR A 299 10.52 10.15 -8.09
N ASN A 300 11.45 9.25 -7.76
CA ASN A 300 12.44 9.48 -6.69
C ASN A 300 13.63 10.34 -7.15
N GLY A 301 13.64 10.77 -8.43
CA GLY A 301 14.82 11.35 -9.07
C GLY A 301 15.90 10.29 -9.36
N PRO A 302 17.12 10.71 -9.73
CA PRO A 302 18.26 9.81 -9.89
C PRO A 302 18.62 9.12 -8.57
N VAL A 303 18.83 7.80 -8.61
CA VAL A 303 19.19 6.99 -7.43
C VAL A 303 20.32 6.03 -7.80
N LEU A 304 21.14 5.65 -6.80
CA LEU A 304 22.31 4.79 -7.02
C LEU A 304 21.97 3.46 -7.72
N ASP A 305 20.85 2.82 -7.37
CA ASP A 305 20.42 1.59 -8.03
C ASP A 305 20.20 1.74 -9.55
N ASP A 306 19.85 2.93 -10.03
CA ASP A 306 19.69 3.15 -11.49
C ASP A 306 21.03 3.13 -12.21
N ILE A 307 22.06 3.66 -11.55
CA ILE A 307 23.43 3.62 -12.05
C ILE A 307 23.91 2.16 -12.06
N LEU A 308 23.67 1.42 -10.97
CA LEU A 308 24.06 0.01 -10.87
C LEU A 308 23.31 -0.88 -11.87
N LEU A 309 22.01 -0.66 -12.08
CA LEU A 309 21.23 -1.40 -13.08
C LEU A 309 21.59 -1.03 -14.52
N SER A 310 22.18 0.15 -14.74
CA SER A 310 22.70 0.57 -16.04
C SER A 310 24.10 0.01 -16.33
N ASP A 311 24.80 -0.56 -15.33
CA ASP A 311 26.04 -1.29 -15.54
C ASP A 311 25.76 -2.58 -16.36
N PRO A 312 26.37 -2.73 -17.55
CA PRO A 312 26.16 -3.92 -18.38
C PRO A 312 26.48 -5.23 -17.66
N GLU A 313 27.49 -5.25 -16.77
CA GLU A 313 27.88 -6.46 -16.04
C GLU A 313 26.78 -6.89 -15.07
N ILE A 314 26.19 -5.95 -14.33
CA ILE A 314 25.09 -6.22 -13.38
C ILE A 314 23.83 -6.62 -14.14
N SER A 315 23.47 -5.87 -15.18
CA SER A 315 22.29 -6.16 -16.00
C SER A 315 22.38 -7.53 -16.68
N GLU A 316 23.55 -7.88 -17.22
CA GLU A 316 23.80 -9.19 -17.82
C GLU A 316 23.81 -10.30 -16.76
N ALA A 317 24.39 -10.07 -15.58
CA ALA A 317 24.38 -11.04 -14.49
C ALA A 317 22.95 -11.35 -14.02
N ILE A 318 22.09 -10.33 -13.90
CA ILE A 318 20.67 -10.53 -13.62
C ILE A 318 20.01 -11.27 -14.77
N LYS A 319 20.25 -10.89 -16.03
CA LYS A 319 19.54 -11.46 -17.18
C LYS A 319 19.90 -12.92 -17.45
N CYS A 320 21.17 -13.27 -17.29
CA CYS A 320 21.76 -14.55 -17.63
C CYS A 320 22.11 -15.40 -16.39
N GLU A 321 21.67 -14.97 -15.20
CA GLU A 321 21.84 -15.68 -13.93
C GLU A 321 23.32 -16.00 -13.63
N LYS A 322 24.21 -15.03 -13.88
CA LYS A 322 25.66 -15.17 -13.65
C LYS A 322 26.05 -14.75 -12.23
N VAL A 323 27.27 -15.09 -11.86
CA VAL A 323 27.95 -14.59 -10.66
C VAL A 323 28.74 -13.33 -11.02
N ILE A 324 28.57 -12.25 -10.26
CA ILE A 324 29.33 -11.00 -10.40
C ILE A 324 29.73 -10.47 -9.03
N THR A 325 30.84 -9.73 -8.99
CA THR A 325 31.27 -8.98 -7.81
C THR A 325 31.53 -7.54 -8.20
N LYS A 326 30.95 -6.58 -7.46
CA LYS A 326 31.14 -5.16 -7.71
C LYS A 326 31.44 -4.40 -6.41
N ALA A 327 32.45 -3.55 -6.45
CA ALA A 327 32.74 -2.59 -5.38
C ALA A 327 32.12 -1.23 -5.71
N VAL A 328 31.48 -0.59 -4.73
CA VAL A 328 30.71 0.65 -4.90
C VAL A 328 30.91 1.57 -3.69
N GLU A 329 31.15 2.86 -3.93
CA GLU A 329 31.15 3.86 -2.85
C GLU A 329 29.71 4.24 -2.46
N ILE A 330 29.43 4.44 -1.18
CA ILE A 330 28.08 4.79 -0.68
C ILE A 330 28.09 5.92 0.34
N HIS A 331 27.10 6.80 0.24
CA HIS A 331 26.92 7.94 1.14
C HIS A 331 25.51 7.95 1.75
N ASN A 332 25.34 8.72 2.83
CA ASN A 332 24.08 8.69 3.60
C ASN A 332 22.86 9.21 2.81
N VAL A 333 23.09 9.92 1.71
CA VAL A 333 22.08 10.36 0.75
C VAL A 333 21.56 9.22 -0.14
N ASP A 334 22.36 8.14 -0.29
CA ASP A 334 22.03 6.94 -1.04
C ASP A 334 21.10 6.06 -0.21
N ARG A 335 19.80 6.32 -0.35
CA ARG A 335 18.74 5.65 0.41
C ARG A 335 18.12 4.50 -0.36
N ALA A 336 17.74 3.46 0.38
CA ALA A 336 17.08 2.26 -0.14
C ALA A 336 17.86 1.61 -1.31
N VAL A 337 19.19 1.62 -1.20
CA VAL A 337 20.08 0.93 -2.14
C VAL A 337 19.82 -0.57 -2.08
N CYS A 338 19.93 -1.22 -3.23
CA CYS A 338 19.53 -2.61 -3.53
C CYS A 338 18.02 -2.84 -3.71
N GLY A 339 17.15 -1.93 -3.26
CA GLY A 339 15.70 -2.15 -3.32
C GLY A 339 15.15 -2.22 -4.75
N ARG A 340 15.68 -1.44 -5.68
CA ARG A 340 15.25 -1.46 -7.10
C ARG A 340 15.88 -2.65 -7.83
N ILE A 341 17.12 -3.02 -7.47
CA ILE A 341 17.75 -4.24 -7.97
C ILE A 341 16.93 -5.47 -7.59
N ALA A 342 16.57 -5.59 -6.30
CA ALA A 342 15.72 -6.67 -5.82
C ALA A 342 14.35 -6.69 -6.51
N GLY A 343 13.76 -5.52 -6.78
CA GLY A 343 12.53 -5.41 -7.55
C GLY A 343 12.64 -5.93 -8.98
N VAL A 344 13.75 -5.66 -9.68
CA VAL A 344 14.02 -6.18 -11.03
C VAL A 344 14.17 -7.70 -11.01
N ILE A 345 14.92 -8.24 -10.04
CA ILE A 345 15.10 -9.69 -9.86
C ILE A 345 13.74 -10.35 -9.57
N ALA A 346 13.02 -9.86 -8.57
CA ALA A 346 11.72 -10.39 -8.15
C ALA A 346 10.68 -10.32 -9.28
N LYS A 347 10.67 -9.26 -10.09
CA LYS A 347 9.75 -9.15 -11.22
C LYS A 347 9.98 -10.23 -12.27
N LYS A 348 11.24 -10.62 -12.48
CA LYS A 348 11.61 -11.60 -13.51
C LYS A 348 11.54 -13.04 -13.00
N TYR A 349 11.99 -13.28 -11.77
CA TYR A 349 12.24 -14.62 -11.24
C TYR A 349 11.37 -15.00 -10.05
N GLY A 350 10.52 -14.09 -9.56
CA GLY A 350 9.82 -14.28 -8.29
C GLY A 350 10.77 -14.24 -7.08
N ASP A 351 10.27 -14.64 -5.92
CA ASP A 351 11.00 -14.48 -4.65
C ASP A 351 12.15 -15.48 -4.49
N THR A 352 12.16 -16.59 -5.23
CA THR A 352 13.13 -17.69 -5.05
C THR A 352 13.74 -18.22 -6.35
N GLY A 353 13.35 -17.70 -7.52
CA GLY A 353 13.70 -18.30 -8.80
C GLY A 353 15.01 -17.83 -9.41
N PHE A 354 15.71 -16.86 -8.81
CA PHE A 354 16.97 -16.35 -9.35
C PHE A 354 18.13 -17.28 -9.00
N ALA A 355 18.75 -17.88 -10.01
CA ALA A 355 19.87 -18.81 -9.81
C ALA A 355 21.25 -18.13 -9.86
N GLY A 356 21.31 -16.83 -10.17
CA GLY A 356 22.56 -16.06 -10.22
C GLY A 356 23.03 -15.58 -8.84
N GLN A 357 24.15 -14.87 -8.83
CA GLN A 357 24.70 -14.31 -7.59
C GLN A 357 25.29 -12.91 -7.80
N LEU A 358 24.71 -11.91 -7.15
CA LEU A 358 25.21 -10.53 -7.13
C LEU A 358 25.94 -10.27 -5.83
N ASN A 359 27.27 -10.21 -5.87
CA ASN A 359 28.09 -9.82 -4.73
C ASN A 359 28.36 -8.31 -4.79
N LEU A 360 27.66 -7.52 -3.98
CA LEU A 360 27.81 -6.06 -3.96
C LEU A 360 28.52 -5.63 -2.68
N ILE A 361 29.71 -5.05 -2.83
CA ILE A 361 30.56 -4.59 -1.73
C ILE A 361 30.51 -3.06 -1.72
N PHE A 362 29.91 -2.50 -0.69
CA PHE A 362 29.79 -1.07 -0.48
C PHE A 362 30.81 -0.58 0.55
N THR A 363 31.43 0.57 0.30
CA THR A 363 32.32 1.25 1.25
C THR A 363 31.76 2.63 1.57
N GLY A 364 31.60 2.97 2.85
CA GLY A 364 31.14 4.28 3.29
C GLY A 364 29.98 4.25 4.30
N SER A 365 29.12 5.27 4.26
CA SER A 365 28.00 5.42 5.21
C SER A 365 26.68 5.27 4.46
N ALA A 366 25.97 4.17 4.66
CA ALA A 366 24.74 3.90 3.93
C ALA A 366 23.53 4.67 4.48
N GLY A 367 22.72 5.20 3.56
CA GLY A 367 21.49 5.89 3.91
C GLY A 367 20.40 4.96 4.46
N GLN A 368 19.27 5.58 4.79
CA GLN A 368 18.07 4.92 5.31
C GLN A 368 17.60 3.79 4.40
N SER A 369 17.15 2.68 5.00
CA SER A 369 16.65 1.47 4.31
C SER A 369 17.67 0.76 3.42
N PHE A 370 18.97 0.85 3.74
CA PHE A 370 20.01 0.10 3.02
C PHE A 370 19.69 -1.41 2.97
N ALA A 371 19.92 -2.03 1.81
CA ALA A 371 19.67 -3.45 1.58
C ALA A 371 18.22 -3.86 1.89
N CYS A 372 17.24 -3.00 1.59
CA CYS A 372 15.84 -3.37 1.75
C CYS A 372 15.40 -4.38 0.69
N PHE A 373 14.50 -5.29 1.08
CA PHE A 373 13.85 -6.25 0.18
C PHE A 373 14.78 -7.18 -0.59
N LEU A 374 15.99 -7.48 -0.07
CA LEU A 374 16.88 -8.42 -0.75
C LEU A 374 16.18 -9.75 -1.06
N THR A 375 16.59 -10.34 -2.18
CA THR A 375 16.14 -11.64 -2.67
C THR A 375 17.30 -12.63 -2.60
N PRO A 376 17.02 -13.96 -2.57
CA PRO A 376 18.04 -14.99 -2.75
C PRO A 376 18.94 -14.71 -3.96
N GLY A 377 20.24 -14.96 -3.82
CA GLY A 377 21.24 -14.63 -4.83
C GLY A 377 21.81 -13.20 -4.71
N MET A 378 21.32 -12.36 -3.80
CA MET A 378 21.95 -11.08 -3.48
C MET A 378 22.82 -11.20 -2.22
N ASN A 379 24.13 -11.01 -2.37
CA ASN A 379 25.09 -11.00 -1.27
C ASN A 379 25.66 -9.59 -1.13
N VAL A 380 25.25 -8.89 -0.08
CA VAL A 380 25.56 -7.48 0.12
C VAL A 380 26.51 -7.34 1.31
N ARG A 381 27.64 -6.68 1.10
CA ARG A 381 28.57 -6.33 2.17
C ARG A 381 28.70 -4.82 2.26
N LEU A 382 28.63 -4.26 3.47
CA LEU A 382 28.93 -2.87 3.76
C LEU A 382 30.15 -2.79 4.67
N ILE A 383 31.17 -2.07 4.21
CA ILE A 383 32.36 -1.70 4.97
C ILE A 383 32.17 -0.24 5.41
N GLY A 384 31.78 -0.04 6.66
CA GLY A 384 31.42 1.25 7.23
C GLY A 384 30.19 1.14 8.12
N GLU A 385 29.23 2.04 8.00
CA GLU A 385 28.05 2.13 8.88
C GLU A 385 26.76 2.41 8.10
N ALA A 386 25.61 2.14 8.70
CA ALA A 386 24.31 2.38 8.08
C ALA A 386 23.31 3.05 9.02
N ASN A 387 22.40 3.83 8.45
CA ASN A 387 21.28 4.46 9.17
C ASN A 387 20.16 3.44 9.50
N ASP A 388 18.93 3.90 9.77
CA ASP A 388 17.83 3.02 10.16
C ASP A 388 17.32 2.14 9.01
N TYR A 389 16.56 1.10 9.38
CA TYR A 389 15.84 0.20 8.48
C TYR A 389 16.72 -0.70 7.60
N VAL A 390 17.94 -1.01 8.04
CA VAL A 390 18.82 -1.97 7.35
C VAL A 390 18.09 -3.31 7.20
N GLY A 391 18.10 -3.89 5.98
CA GLY A 391 17.46 -5.18 5.73
C GLY A 391 15.94 -5.16 5.85
N LYS A 392 15.28 -3.99 5.80
CA LYS A 392 13.82 -3.88 5.87
C LYS A 392 13.13 -4.74 4.81
N GLY A 393 12.23 -5.62 5.24
CA GLY A 393 11.48 -6.50 4.34
C GLY A 393 12.33 -7.48 3.53
N MET A 394 13.57 -7.75 3.94
CA MET A 394 14.43 -8.75 3.32
C MET A 394 13.70 -10.10 3.20
N ALA A 395 13.73 -10.72 2.02
CA ALA A 395 13.07 -12.00 1.75
C ALA A 395 14.06 -13.15 1.47
N GLY A 396 15.35 -12.84 1.40
CA GLY A 396 16.44 -13.77 1.16
C GLY A 396 17.75 -13.05 0.95
N GLY A 397 18.79 -13.81 0.60
CA GLY A 397 20.14 -13.28 0.41
C GLY A 397 20.91 -13.15 1.72
N GLU A 398 22.10 -12.56 1.62
CA GLU A 398 23.00 -12.33 2.76
C GLU A 398 23.37 -10.85 2.84
N LEU A 399 23.38 -10.32 4.06
CA LEU A 399 23.80 -8.94 4.35
C LEU A 399 24.85 -8.92 5.46
N VAL A 400 26.04 -8.43 5.17
CA VAL A 400 27.14 -8.28 6.13
C VAL A 400 27.45 -6.80 6.33
N VAL A 401 27.44 -6.31 7.57
CA VAL A 401 27.86 -4.94 7.92
C VAL A 401 29.05 -5.02 8.87
N THR A 402 30.18 -4.45 8.45
CA THR A 402 31.43 -4.43 9.23
C THR A 402 32.00 -3.02 9.22
N PRO A 403 32.63 -2.57 10.32
CA PRO A 403 33.34 -1.29 10.30
C PRO A 403 34.59 -1.40 9.42
N LEU A 404 35.18 -0.25 9.11
CA LEU A 404 36.52 -0.19 8.51
C LEU A 404 37.53 -0.94 9.40
N GLU A 405 38.60 -1.46 8.81
CA GLU A 405 39.68 -2.03 9.61
C GLU A 405 40.41 -0.89 10.37
N ASN A 406 40.90 -1.21 11.57
CA ASN A 406 41.70 -0.29 12.40
C ASN A 406 40.98 1.03 12.77
N THR A 407 39.68 0.99 13.06
CA THR A 407 38.89 2.19 13.43
C THR A 407 39.29 2.86 14.75
N GLY A 408 40.13 2.22 15.57
CA GLY A 408 40.52 2.74 16.88
C GLY A 408 39.47 2.57 17.98
N PHE A 409 38.37 1.84 17.71
CA PHE A 409 37.36 1.44 18.71
C PHE A 409 37.06 -0.05 18.61
N SER A 410 36.51 -0.63 19.70
CA SER A 410 35.97 -2.00 19.68
C SER A 410 34.63 -2.02 18.96
N PRO A 411 34.46 -2.77 17.86
CA PRO A 411 33.19 -2.85 17.12
C PRO A 411 32.00 -3.18 18.00
N GLU A 412 32.18 -4.09 18.96
CA GLU A 412 31.15 -4.54 19.90
C GLU A 412 30.61 -3.44 20.80
N ASP A 413 31.33 -2.32 20.92
CA ASP A 413 30.93 -1.16 21.70
C ASP A 413 30.28 -0.05 20.89
N ALA A 414 30.40 -0.08 19.56
CA ALA A 414 29.96 0.99 18.67
C ALA A 414 28.66 0.65 17.94
N THR A 415 27.75 1.63 17.85
CA THR A 415 26.56 1.50 17.00
C THR A 415 26.95 1.65 15.54
N ILE A 416 26.61 0.64 14.73
CA ILE A 416 26.97 0.58 13.31
C ILE A 416 25.76 0.47 12.38
N VAL A 417 24.60 0.10 12.93
CA VAL A 417 23.31 0.14 12.23
C VAL A 417 22.26 0.83 13.09
N GLY A 418 21.34 1.55 12.46
CA GLY A 418 20.29 2.28 13.16
C GLY A 418 19.14 1.41 13.69
N ASN A 419 17.98 2.03 13.82
CA ASN A 419 16.78 1.45 14.40
C ASN A 419 15.98 0.62 13.38
N THR A 420 15.08 -0.23 13.88
CA THR A 420 14.03 -0.90 13.08
C THR A 420 14.60 -1.70 11.90
N CYS A 421 15.80 -2.24 12.07
CA CYS A 421 16.42 -3.17 11.14
C CYS A 421 15.58 -4.45 11.03
N LEU A 422 15.59 -5.09 9.85
CA LEU A 422 14.81 -6.30 9.54
C LEU A 422 13.29 -6.16 9.72
N TYR A 423 12.76 -4.93 9.68
CA TYR A 423 11.32 -4.73 9.89
C TYR A 423 10.48 -5.50 8.87
N GLY A 424 9.76 -6.51 9.36
CA GLY A 424 8.86 -7.32 8.54
C GLY A 424 9.59 -8.18 7.51
N ALA A 425 10.87 -8.52 7.74
CA ALA A 425 11.59 -9.46 6.88
C ALA A 425 10.83 -10.79 6.75
N THR A 426 11.01 -11.50 5.63
CA THR A 426 10.41 -12.80 5.31
C THR A 426 11.44 -13.84 4.84
N GLY A 427 12.72 -13.63 5.15
CA GLY A 427 13.82 -14.59 4.93
C GLY A 427 15.20 -13.92 4.88
N GLY A 428 16.26 -14.72 4.74
CA GLY A 428 17.64 -14.24 4.55
C GLY A 428 18.46 -14.12 5.83
N GLN A 429 19.75 -13.78 5.68
CA GLN A 429 20.70 -13.73 6.78
C GLN A 429 21.37 -12.36 6.89
N ILE A 430 21.48 -11.84 8.11
CA ILE A 430 22.21 -10.60 8.41
C ILE A 430 23.28 -10.82 9.48
N PHE A 431 24.48 -10.29 9.23
CA PHE A 431 25.60 -10.32 10.16
C PHE A 431 26.10 -8.89 10.37
N VAL A 432 26.04 -8.42 11.62
CA VAL A 432 26.44 -7.06 11.98
C VAL A 432 27.55 -7.12 13.03
N ARG A 433 28.75 -6.67 12.65
CA ARG A 433 29.88 -6.51 13.56
C ARG A 433 29.80 -5.16 14.28
N GLY A 434 28.87 -5.06 15.22
CA GLY A 434 28.68 -3.91 16.11
C GLY A 434 27.28 -3.88 16.73
N LYS A 435 26.92 -2.75 17.36
CA LYS A 435 25.59 -2.54 17.97
C LYS A 435 24.56 -2.08 16.95
N ALA A 436 23.31 -2.51 17.16
CA ALA A 436 22.15 -1.99 16.47
C ALA A 436 21.27 -1.12 17.39
N GLY A 437 20.50 -0.22 16.78
CA GLY A 437 19.54 0.63 17.49
C GLY A 437 18.31 -0.10 18.03
N GLU A 438 17.26 0.66 18.34
CA GLU A 438 15.98 0.19 18.86
C GLU A 438 15.18 -0.63 17.84
N ARG A 439 14.26 -1.46 18.33
CA ARG A 439 13.30 -2.23 17.50
C ARG A 439 13.96 -3.12 16.44
N PHE A 440 15.18 -3.60 16.70
CA PHE A 440 15.84 -4.56 15.82
C PHE A 440 14.97 -5.82 15.66
N ALA A 441 14.81 -6.29 14.42
CA ALA A 441 14.00 -7.45 14.08
C ALA A 441 12.52 -7.35 14.50
N VAL A 442 11.96 -6.14 14.57
CA VAL A 442 10.51 -5.97 14.78
C VAL A 442 9.73 -6.63 13.64
N ARG A 443 8.72 -7.43 13.99
CA ARG A 443 7.87 -8.18 13.05
C ARG A 443 8.66 -9.13 12.13
N ASN A 444 9.87 -9.52 12.52
CA ASN A 444 10.65 -10.45 11.72
C ASN A 444 9.89 -11.77 11.53
N SER A 445 9.82 -12.22 10.27
CA SER A 445 9.47 -13.58 9.90
C SER A 445 10.64 -14.18 9.13
N LEU A 446 11.17 -15.31 9.59
CA LEU A 446 12.14 -16.14 8.85
C LEU A 446 13.54 -15.56 8.58
N ALA A 447 13.85 -14.28 8.83
CA ALA A 447 15.22 -13.81 8.71
C ALA A 447 16.05 -14.20 9.94
N GLU A 448 17.30 -14.58 9.71
CA GLU A 448 18.28 -14.91 10.75
C GLU A 448 19.27 -13.76 10.92
N ALA A 449 19.66 -13.47 12.16
CA ALA A 449 20.51 -12.32 12.47
C ALA A 449 21.55 -12.65 13.54
N ILE A 450 22.78 -12.21 13.31
CA ILE A 450 23.84 -12.11 14.33
C ILE A 450 24.26 -10.65 14.46
N VAL A 451 24.26 -10.15 15.69
CA VAL A 451 24.59 -8.77 16.03
C VAL A 451 25.20 -8.74 17.44
N GLU A 452 26.15 -7.85 17.69
CA GLU A 452 26.97 -7.87 18.91
C GLU A 452 26.26 -7.21 20.11
N ALA A 453 25.36 -6.24 19.87
CA ALA A 453 24.43 -5.74 20.90
C ALA A 453 23.20 -5.07 20.29
N LEU A 454 22.13 -4.93 21.09
CA LEU A 454 20.84 -4.39 20.66
C LEU A 454 20.35 -3.26 21.57
N GLY A 455 19.63 -2.30 20.99
CA GLY A 455 18.82 -1.33 21.73
C GLY A 455 17.54 -1.94 22.32
N ILE A 456 16.65 -1.09 22.84
CA ILE A 456 15.39 -1.53 23.47
C ILE A 456 14.36 -2.04 22.44
N ILE A 457 13.40 -2.86 22.89
CA ILE A 457 12.26 -3.37 22.11
C ILE A 457 12.70 -4.25 20.92
N ALA A 458 13.81 -4.95 21.06
CA ALA A 458 14.27 -5.94 20.09
C ALA A 458 13.29 -7.13 19.95
N ALA A 459 13.21 -7.69 18.75
CA ALA A 459 12.41 -8.88 18.41
C ALA A 459 10.92 -8.79 18.78
N SER A 460 10.34 -7.59 18.77
CA SER A 460 8.91 -7.39 19.05
C SER A 460 8.03 -7.87 17.88
N THR A 461 6.88 -8.49 18.19
CA THR A 461 6.02 -9.20 17.22
C THR A 461 4.79 -8.46 16.73
#